data_AF-A0A3N5JHT9-F1
#
_entry.id   AF-A0A3N5JHT9-F1
#
_cell.length_a   1.000
_cell.length_b   1.000
_cell.length_c   1.000
_cell.angle_alpha   90.00
_cell.angle_beta   90.00
_cell.angle_gamma   90.00
#
_symmetry.space_group_name_H-M   'P 1'
#
loop_
_entity.id
_entity.type
_entity.pdbx_description
1 polymer ?
#
loop_
_entity_poly.entity_id
_entity_poly.type
_entity_poly.pdbx_seq_one_letter_code
_entity_poly.pdbx_strand_id
1 'polypeptide(L)' 'MMKRQNRFKSKVAWMAIGSLILLVCNTFGLFDKMGITSTSGQLIIDSILSILVLFGVLNSPTDANNF' A
#
# COMPACT_ATOMS: atom_id res chain seq x y z
N MET A 1 3.09 29.06 -18.02
CA MET A 1 2.11 28.11 -18.59
C MET A 1 2.05 26.88 -17.68
N MET A 2 0.94 26.70 -16.94
CA MET A 2 0.79 25.57 -16.01
C MET A 2 0.56 24.29 -16.82
N LYS A 3 1.54 23.38 -16.88
CA LYS A 3 1.36 22.06 -17.52
C LYS A 3 0.29 21.29 -16.74
N ARG A 4 -0.90 21.10 -17.33
CA ARG A 4 -1.91 20.19 -16.75
C ARG A 4 -1.32 18.78 -16.71
N GLN A 5 -1.15 18.23 -15.51
CA GLN A 5 -0.78 16.84 -15.35
C GLN A 5 -1.92 15.96 -15.87
N ASN A 6 -1.62 15.12 -16.87
CA ASN A 6 -2.59 14.14 -17.36
C ASN A 6 -2.86 13.11 -16.26
N ARG A 7 -4.07 13.15 -15.67
CA ARG A 7 -4.44 12.30 -14.54
C ARG A 7 -4.39 10.81 -14.88
N PHE A 8 -4.67 10.45 -16.11
CA PHE A 8 -4.59 9.07 -16.61
C PHE A 8 -3.15 8.56 -16.76
N LYS A 9 -2.14 9.42 -16.67
CA LYS A 9 -0.72 9.03 -16.64
C LYS A 9 -0.13 9.03 -15.23
N SER A 10 -0.92 9.38 -14.21
CA SER A 10 -0.44 9.42 -12.83
C SER A 10 -0.31 8.01 -12.27
N LYS A 11 0.93 7.58 -12.01
CA LYS A 11 1.22 6.29 -11.35
C LYS A 11 0.52 6.18 -10.01
N VAL A 12 0.44 7.28 -9.26
CA VAL A 12 -0.23 7.34 -7.94
C VAL A 12 -1.74 7.12 -8.08
N ALA A 13 -2.37 7.72 -9.09
CA ALA A 13 -3.81 7.52 -9.31
C ALA A 13 -4.12 6.05 -9.65
N TRP A 14 -3.27 5.41 -10.46
CA TRP A 14 -3.42 3.99 -10.78
C TRP A 14 -3.16 3.07 -9.58
N MET A 15 -2.20 3.40 -8.71
CA MET A 15 -2.00 2.67 -7.45
C MET A 15 -3.21 2.79 -6.52
N ALA A 16 -3.81 3.98 -6.41
CA ALA A 16 -5.04 4.18 -5.63
C ALA A 16 -6.22 3.37 -6.18
N ILE A 17 -6.38 3.33 -7.51
CA ILE A 17 -7.38 2.48 -8.18
C ILE A 17 -7.14 1.00 -7.87
N GLY A 18 -5.89 0.53 -7.97
CA GLY A 18 -5.53 -0.85 -7.62
C GLY A 18 -5.86 -1.18 -6.16
N SER A 19 -5.54 -0.27 -5.23
CA SER A 19 -5.87 -0.43 -3.81
C SER A 19 -7.39 -0.52 -3.56
N LEU A 20 -8.18 0.26 -4.28
CA LEU A 20 -9.65 0.19 -4.20
C LEU A 20 -10.18 -1.15 -4.70
N ILE A 21 -9.64 -1.69 -5.78
CA ILE A 21 -10.01 -3.02 -6.29
C ILE A 21 -9.69 -4.09 -5.26
N LEU A 22 -8.50 -4.06 -4.66
CA LEU A 22 -8.10 -5.00 -3.61
C LEU A 22 -9.02 -4.90 -2.38
N LEU A 23 -9.42 -3.68 -1.99
CA LEU A 23 -10.36 -3.46 -0.89
C LEU A 23 -11.73 -4.08 -1.18
N VAL A 24 -12.24 -3.90 -2.41
CA VAL A 24 -13.49 -4.52 -2.86
C VAL A 24 -13.36 -6.05 -2.81
N CYS A 25 -12.26 -6.60 -3.33
CA CYS A 25 -12.00 -8.04 -3.27
C CYS A 25 -12.00 -8.58 -1.84
N ASN A 26 -11.38 -7.87 -0.90
CA ASN A 26 -11.38 -8.24 0.50
C ASN A 26 -12.78 -8.19 1.12
N THR A 27 -13.53 -7.10 0.86
CA THR A 27 -14.88 -6.89 1.42
C THR A 27 -15.86 -7.99 1.02
N PHE A 28 -15.74 -8.50 -0.20
CA PHE A 28 -16.59 -9.60 -0.69
C PHE A 28 -16.03 -11.01 -0.36
N GLY A 29 -14.96 -11.11 0.43
CA GLY A 29 -14.35 -12.38 0.82
C GLY A 29 -13.74 -13.14 -0.36
N LEU A 30 -13.38 -12.46 -1.46
CA LEU A 30 -12.75 -13.14 -2.61
C LEU A 30 -11.38 -13.70 -2.24
N PHE A 31 -10.64 -13.03 -1.36
CA PHE A 31 -9.36 -13.52 -0.86
C PHE A 31 -9.51 -14.83 -0.09
N ASP A 32 -10.51 -14.94 0.79
CA ASP A 32 -10.80 -16.20 1.50
C ASP A 32 -11.16 -17.33 0.52
N LYS A 33 -11.95 -17.04 -0.51
CA LYS A 33 -12.29 -18.02 -1.57
C LYS A 33 -11.09 -18.46 -2.40
N MET A 34 -10.07 -17.62 -2.51
CA MET A 34 -8.80 -17.93 -3.17
C MET A 34 -7.79 -18.60 -2.23
N GLY A 35 -8.15 -18.87 -0.96
CA GLY A 35 -7.26 -19.45 0.04
C GLY A 35 -6.26 -18.45 0.65
N ILE A 36 -6.44 -17.16 0.42
CA ILE A 36 -5.70 -16.10 1.10
C ILE A 36 -6.41 -15.88 2.44
N THR A 37 -5.87 -16.51 3.48
CA THR A 37 -6.42 -16.45 4.84
C THR A 37 -5.96 -15.18 5.56
N SER A 38 -6.60 -14.88 6.69
CA SER A 38 -6.20 -13.77 7.57
C SER A 38 -4.71 -13.79 7.92
N THR A 39 -4.12 -14.97 8.10
CA THR A 39 -2.69 -15.14 8.38
C THR A 39 -1.80 -14.66 7.23
N SER A 40 -2.11 -15.02 5.98
CA SER A 40 -1.31 -14.57 4.83
C SER A 40 -1.53 -13.09 4.52
N GLY A 41 -2.76 -12.59 4.74
CA GLY A 41 -3.05 -11.16 4.66
C GLY A 41 -2.23 -10.34 5.66
N GLN A 42 -2.13 -10.82 6.90
CA GLN A 42 -1.34 -10.16 7.95
C GLN A 42 0.15 -10.14 7.63
N LEU A 43 0.71 -11.26 7.13
CA LEU A 43 2.11 -11.32 6.69
C LEU A 43 2.42 -10.33 5.55
N ILE A 44 1.49 -10.15 4.61
CA ILE A 44 1.66 -9.17 3.52
C ILE A 44 1.69 -7.75 4.08
N ILE A 45 0.76 -7.42 4.99
CA ILE A 45 0.70 -6.09 5.63
C ILE A 45 1.98 -5.82 6.42
N ASP A 46 2.41 -6.78 7.25
CA ASP A 46 3.63 -6.67 8.06
C ASP A 46 4.88 -6.49 7.18
N SER A 47 4.94 -7.18 6.04
CA SER A 47 6.03 -7.03 5.07
C SER A 47 6.05 -5.63 4.44
N ILE A 48 4.88 -5.10 4.05
CA ILE A 48 4.77 -3.74 3.51
C ILE A 48 5.18 -2.71 4.55
N LEU A 49 4.68 -2.84 5.79
CA LEU A 49 5.04 -1.95 6.89
C LEU A 49 6.54 -2.02 7.19
N SER A 50 7.14 -3.20 7.19
CA SER A 50 8.58 -3.40 7.38
C SER A 50 9.41 -2.71 6.29
N ILE A 51 8.98 -2.81 5.03
CA ILE A 51 9.61 -2.09 3.91
C ILE A 51 9.47 -0.58 4.11
N LEU A 52 8.29 -0.09 4.46
CA LEU A 52 8.05 1.35 4.70
C LEU A 52 8.89 1.89 5.87
N VAL A 53 9.09 1.10 6.92
CA VAL A 53 10.01 1.42 8.02
C VAL A 53 11.46 1.42 7.53
N LEU A 54 11.90 0.42 6.78
CA LEU A 54 13.26 0.33 6.23
C LEU A 54 13.61 1.54 5.36
N PHE A 55 12.65 2.04 4.57
CA PHE A 55 12.83 3.21 3.72
C PHE A 55 12.56 4.55 4.45
N GLY A 56 12.35 4.54 5.77
CA GLY A 56 12.15 5.76 6.56
C GLY A 56 10.79 6.44 6.37
N VAL A 57 9.83 5.79 5.71
CA VAL A 57 8.51 6.37 5.44
C VAL A 57 7.63 6.41 6.69
N LEU A 58 7.73 5.38 7.54
CA LEU A 58 6.97 5.28 8.79
C LEU A 58 7.83 5.54 10.04
N ASN A 59 9.14 5.32 9.96
CA ASN A 59 10.08 5.60 11.05
C ASN A 59 11.47 5.83 10.44
N SER A 60 11.99 7.05 10.51
CA SER A 60 13.34 7.39 10.04
C SER A 60 14.35 7.19 11.18
N PRO A 61 15.12 6.09 11.21
CA PRO A 61 16.23 5.96 12.17
C PRO A 61 17.35 6.98 11.90
N THR A 62 17.33 7.65 10.73
CA THR A 62 18.33 8.65 10.31
C THR A 62 18.09 10.06 10.87
N ASP A 63 16.95 10.30 11.53
CA ASP A 63 16.74 11.52 12.32
C ASP A 63 17.04 11.20 13.79
N ALA A 64 18.29 11.43 14.19
CA ALA A 64 18.78 11.26 15.56
C ALA A 64 18.11 12.20 16.60
N ASN A 65 17.06 12.92 16.22
CA ASN A 65 16.37 13.92 17.05
C ASN A 65 15.09 13.39 17.73
N ASN A 66 14.68 12.14 17.51
CA ASN A 66 13.43 11.59 18.10
C ASN A 66 13.53 10.14 18.63
N PHE A 67 14.70 9.70 19.11
CA PHE A 67 14.77 8.50 19.97
C PHE A 67 14.64 8.89 21.44
#